data_AF-A0A062U8F7-F1
#
_entry.id   AF-A0A062U8F7-F1
#
_cell.length_a   1.000
_cell.length_b   1.000
_cell.length_c   1.000
_cell.angle_alpha   90.00
_cell.angle_beta   90.00
_cell.angle_gamma   90.00
#
_symmetry.space_group_name_H-M   'P 1'
#
loop_
_entity.id
_entity.type
_entity.pdbx_description
1 polymer ?
#
loop_
_entity_poly.entity_id
_entity_poly.type
_entity_poly.pdbx_seq_one_letter_code
_entity_poly.pdbx_strand_id
1 'polypeptide(L)'
;MSGAVISRVELAAAHDGDAELNVTLQYENGGQTLVALDEYAVRVLMDSCGATTPDALIGQGWHHVRDALEAASNRFVNSNSTQQ
;
A
#
# COMPACT_ATOMS: atom_id res chain seq x y z
N MET A 1 12.46 16.13 3.05
CA MET A 1 11.11 15.87 2.51
C MET A 1 10.33 15.23 3.63
N SER A 2 9.68 16.07 4.43
CA SER A 2 8.89 15.61 5.56
C SER A 2 7.49 15.27 5.04
N GLY A 3 7.32 14.01 4.65
CA GLY A 3 6.07 13.47 4.13
C GLY A 3 5.40 12.58 5.17
N ALA A 4 4.16 12.17 4.89
CA ALA A 4 3.45 11.19 5.72
C ALA A 4 4.28 9.91 5.90
N VAL A 5 4.20 9.31 7.08
CA VAL A 5 4.79 8.01 7.39
C VAL A 5 3.71 7.01 7.75
N ILE A 6 3.98 5.73 7.54
CA ILE A 6 3.08 4.66 7.96
C ILE A 6 3.13 4.59 9.50
N SER A 7 1.99 4.80 10.15
CA SER A 7 1.86 4.74 11.60
C SER A 7 1.20 3.45 12.09
N ARG A 8 0.41 2.79 11.24
CA ARG A 8 -0.28 1.54 11.55
C ARG A 8 -0.51 0.72 10.30
N VAL A 9 -0.51 -0.60 10.48
CA VAL A 9 -0.88 -1.60 9.49
C VAL A 9 -1.92 -2.54 10.08
N GLU A 10 -2.91 -2.93 9.28
CA GLU A 10 -3.95 -3.88 9.67
C GLU A 10 -4.32 -4.75 8.48
N LEU A 11 -4.35 -6.07 8.68
CA LEU A 11 -4.87 -7.00 7.67
C LEU A 11 -6.39 -7.09 7.84
N ALA A 12 -7.12 -6.86 6.75
CA ALA A 12 -8.57 -6.93 6.68
C ALA A 12 -9.02 -7.89 5.57
N ALA A 13 -10.22 -8.45 5.73
CA ALA A 13 -10.87 -9.17 4.64
C ALA A 13 -11.61 -8.17 3.75
N ALA A 14 -11.32 -8.22 2.46
CA ALA A 14 -12.03 -7.49 1.43
C ALA A 14 -13.47 -7.98 1.30
N HIS A 15 -14.31 -7.14 0.68
CA HIS A 15 -15.73 -7.44 0.49
C HIS A 15 -16.01 -8.74 -0.29
N ASP A 16 -15.08 -9.17 -1.16
CA ASP A 16 -15.16 -10.41 -1.94
C ASP A 16 -14.43 -11.61 -1.29
N GLY A 17 -13.89 -11.42 -0.07
CA GLY A 17 -13.09 -12.44 0.63
C GLY A 17 -11.60 -12.45 0.29
N ASP A 18 -11.13 -11.49 -0.50
CA ASP A 18 -9.68 -11.27 -0.72
C ASP A 18 -9.03 -10.64 0.51
N ALA A 19 -7.70 -10.68 0.62
CA ALA A 19 -6.98 -10.12 1.75
C ALA A 19 -6.47 -8.72 1.40
N GLU A 20 -6.94 -7.70 2.13
CA GLU A 20 -6.48 -6.32 2.00
C GLU A 20 -5.59 -5.93 3.18
N LEU A 21 -4.61 -5.06 2.91
CA LEU A 21 -3.83 -4.42 3.96
C LEU A 21 -4.22 -2.94 4.04
N ASN A 22 -4.73 -2.56 5.21
CA ASN A 22 -5.03 -1.19 5.55
C ASN A 22 -3.82 -0.53 6.20
N VAL A 23 -3.26 0.49 5.55
CA VAL A 23 -2.17 1.31 6.07
C VAL A 23 -2.70 2.65 6.54
N THR A 24 -2.43 3.01 7.79
CA THR A 24 -2.66 4.37 8.27
C THR A 24 -1.40 5.19 8.08
N LEU A 25 -1.55 6.31 7.38
CA LEU A 25 -0.52 7.32 7.21
C LEU A 25 -0.71 8.41 8.25
N GLN A 26 0.36 8.85 8.89
CA GLN A 26 0.41 9.99 9.79
C GLN A 26 1.22 11.10 9.13
N TYR A 27 0.61 12.28 9.00
CA TYR A 27 1.25 13.50 8.54
C TYR A 27 1.77 14.29 9.75
N GLU A 28 2.78 15.13 9.54
CA GLU A 28 3.37 15.96 10.60
C GLU A 28 2.39 16.95 11.22
N ASN A 29 1.39 17.40 10.47
CA ASN A 29 0.33 18.27 10.97
C ASN A 29 -0.69 17.55 11.87
N GLY A 30 -0.46 16.28 12.21
CA GLY A 30 -1.37 15.46 12.99
C GLY A 30 -2.47 14.78 12.16
N GLY A 31 -2.60 15.10 10.87
CA GLY A 31 -3.57 14.46 9.98
C GLY A 31 -3.28 12.98 9.80
N GLN A 32 -4.33 12.18 9.60
CA GLN A 32 -4.20 10.77 9.28
C GLN A 32 -5.00 10.43 8.03
N THR A 33 -4.52 9.46 7.26
CA THR A 33 -5.24 8.92 6.09
C THR A 33 -5.12 7.41 6.08
N LEU A 34 -6.25 6.74 5.88
CA LEU A 34 -6.31 5.31 5.69
C LEU A 34 -6.20 4.99 4.20
N VAL A 35 -5.33 4.05 3.85
CA VAL A 35 -5.13 3.58 2.48
C VAL A 35 -5.27 2.07 2.48
N ALA A 36 -6.21 1.54 1.68
CA ALA A 36 -6.36 0.11 1.47
C ALA A 36 -5.48 -0.34 0.31
N LEU A 37 -4.77 -1.45 0.50
CA LEU A 37 -3.92 -2.08 -0.50
C LEU A 37 -4.41 -3.50 -0.77
N ASP A 38 -4.61 -3.81 -2.04
CA ASP A 38 -4.85 -5.16 -2.55
C ASP A 38 -3.59 -6.05 -2.42
N GLU A 39 -3.75 -7.38 -2.48
CA GLU A 39 -2.67 -8.37 -2.40
C GLU A 39 -1.42 -8.02 -3.23
N TYR A 40 -1.62 -7.47 -4.43
CA TYR A 40 -0.52 -7.16 -5.35
C TYR A 40 0.25 -5.93 -4.87
N ALA A 41 -0.46 -4.86 -4.50
CA ALA A 41 0.15 -3.65 -3.98
C ALA A 41 0.89 -3.93 -2.66
N VAL A 42 0.33 -4.79 -1.81
CA VAL A 42 0.99 -5.24 -0.56
C VAL A 42 2.33 -5.93 -0.86
N ARG A 43 2.36 -6.87 -1.81
CA ARG A 43 3.59 -7.57 -2.18
C ARG A 43 4.66 -6.61 -2.70
N VAL A 44 4.28 -5.67 -3.57
CA VAL A 44 5.21 -4.65 -4.10
C VAL A 44 5.74 -3.76 -2.97
N LEU A 45 4.87 -3.33 -2.06
CA LEU A 45 5.25 -2.52 -0.90
C LEU A 45 6.22 -3.26 0.02
N MET A 46 5.90 -4.51 0.38
CA MET A 46 6.74 -5.33 1.24
C MET A 46 8.12 -5.60 0.62
N ASP A 47 8.17 -5.92 -0.68
CA ASP A 47 9.42 -6.13 -1.41
C ASP A 47 10.26 -4.85 -1.49
N SER A 48 9.63 -3.70 -1.83
CA SER A 48 10.30 -2.40 -1.89
C SER A 48 10.89 -1.97 -0.54
N CYS A 49 10.22 -2.30 0.57
CA CYS A 49 10.71 -2.03 1.91
C CYS A 49 11.62 -3.13 2.48
N GLY A 50 11.82 -4.25 1.77
CA GLY A 50 12.52 -5.43 2.30
C GLY A 50 11.85 -6.02 3.56
N ALA A 51 10.55 -5.78 3.73
CA ALA A 51 9.77 -6.15 4.90
C ALA A 51 9.28 -7.60 4.78
N THR A 52 9.55 -8.42 5.78
CA THR A 52 9.03 -9.80 5.87
C THR A 52 7.74 -9.92 6.65
N THR A 53 7.36 -8.86 7.40
CA THR A 53 6.12 -8.76 8.17
C THR A 53 5.47 -7.40 7.95
N PRO A 54 4.13 -7.28 8.07
CA PRO A 54 3.44 -6.00 7.91
C PRO A 54 3.94 -4.93 8.88
N ASP A 55 4.22 -5.28 10.14
CA ASP A 55 4.70 -4.34 11.16
C ASP A 55 6.01 -3.65 10.78
N ALA A 56 6.85 -4.28 9.95
CA ALA A 56 8.10 -3.68 9.47
C ALA A 56 7.87 -2.49 8.51
N LEU A 57 6.64 -2.29 8.04
CA LEU A 57 6.25 -1.13 7.26
C LEU A 57 6.04 0.12 8.13
N ILE A 58 5.82 -0.04 9.44
CA ILE A 58 5.64 1.10 10.35
C ILE A 58 6.92 1.94 10.37
N GLY A 59 6.76 3.26 10.18
CA GLY A 59 7.86 4.22 10.06
C GLY A 59 8.37 4.42 8.64
N GLN A 60 7.97 3.59 7.67
CA GLN A 60 8.31 3.81 6.26
C GLN A 60 7.55 5.01 5.69
N GLY A 61 8.15 5.67 4.69
CA GLY A 61 7.56 6.84 4.05
C GLY A 61 6.41 6.50 3.10
N TRP A 62 5.43 7.41 3.00
CA TRP A 62 4.30 7.32 2.08
C TRP A 62 4.69 7.03 0.62
N HIS A 63 5.87 7.45 0.17
CA HIS A 63 6.28 7.24 -1.22
C HIS A 63 6.29 5.75 -1.62
N HIS A 64 6.63 4.84 -0.70
CA HIS A 64 6.59 3.41 -0.99
C HIS A 64 5.16 2.92 -1.25
N VAL A 65 4.20 3.44 -0.48
CA VAL A 65 2.78 3.11 -0.65
C VAL A 65 2.26 3.65 -1.99
N ARG A 66 2.64 4.89 -2.34
CA ARG A 66 2.32 5.47 -3.66
C ARG A 66 2.88 4.63 -4.79
N ASP A 67 4.17 4.29 -4.76
CA ASP A 67 4.83 3.55 -5.83
C ASP A 67 4.22 2.14 -5.98
N ALA A 68 3.82 1.51 -4.87
CA ALA A 68 3.09 0.24 -4.89
C ALA A 68 1.69 0.35 -5.52
N LEU A 69 0.94 1.41 -5.21
CA LEU A 69 -0.36 1.70 -5.83
C LEU A 69 -0.22 1.98 -7.33
N GLU A 70 0.82 2.71 -7.74
CA GLU A 70 1.12 2.97 -9.15
C GLU A 70 1.43 1.68 -9.90
N ALA A 71 2.25 0.79 -9.32
CA ALA A 71 2.54 -0.52 -9.88
C ALA A 71 1.26 -1.39 -10.04
N ALA A 72 0.40 -1.39 -9.02
CA ALA A 72 -0.87 -2.10 -9.06
C ALA A 72 -1.81 -1.53 -10.12
N SER A 73 -1.91 -0.20 -10.24
CA SER A 73 -2.71 0.46 -11.28
C SER A 73 -2.22 0.13 -12.70
N ASN A 74 -0.90 0.20 -12.91
CA ASN A 74 -0.30 -0.13 -14.20
C ASN A 74 -0.58 -1.57 -14.65
N ARG A 75 -0.73 -2.52 -13.72
CA ARG A 75 -1.17 -3.88 -14.06
C ARG A 75 -2.54 -3.87 -14.73
N PHE A 76 -3.52 -3.12 -14.22
CA PHE A 76 -4.86 -3.07 -14.81
C PHE A 76 -4.87 -2.34 -16.15
N VAL A 77 -4.12 -1.24 -16.26
CA VAL A 77 -3.97 -0.49 -17.52
C VAL A 77 -3.37 -1.39 -18.62
N ASN A 78 -2.33 -2.16 -18.29
CA ASN A 78 -1.72 -3.09 -19.24
C ASN A 78 -2.61 -4.32 -19.51
N SER A 79 -3.37 -4.81 -18.51
CA SER A 79 -4.29 -5.95 -18.70
C SER A 79 -5.47 -5.62 -19.61
N ASN A 80 -5.93 -4.37 -19.63
CA ASN A 80 -6.97 -3.89 -20.56
C ASN A 80 -6.45 -3.69 -21.99
N SER A 81 -5.13 -3.76 -22.22
CA SER A 81 -4.52 -3.57 -23.54
C SER A 81 -4.41 -4.87 -24.36
N THR A 82 -4.85 -6.02 -23.83
CA THR A 82 -4.75 -7.34 -24.47
C THR A 82 -6.12 -8.00 -24.69
N GLN A 83 -7.17 -7.20 -24.89
CA GLN A 83 -8.42 -7.66 -25.51
C GLN A 83 -8.66 -6.88 -26.79
N GLN A 84 -8.00 -7.28 -27.87
CA GLN A 84 -8.31 -6.90 -29.26
C GLN A 84 -8.23 -8.15 -30.13
#